data_AF-A0A9E4TSU5-F1
#
_entry.id   AF-A0A9E4TSU5-F1
#
_cell.length_a   1.000
_cell.length_b   1.000
_cell.length_c   1.000
_cell.angle_alpha   90.00
_cell.angle_beta   90.00
_cell.angle_gamma   90.00
#
_symmetry.space_group_name_H-M   'P 1'
#
loop_
_entity.id
_entity.type
_entity.pdbx_description
1 polymer ?
#
loop_
_entity_poly.entity_id
_entity_poly.type
_entity_poly.pdbx_seq_one_letter_code
_entity_poly.pdbx_strand_id
1 'polypeptide(L)'
;MTKINSTRHSRTKDPVAVKIGKRIAQARKMAGFKTAKAFRQQLPKWPENRLSWYEAGYSMPHPGHLEIIARITGTSACWIMFGLGPIRSGERDLQAVR
;
A
#
# COMPACT_ATOMS: atom_id res chain seq x y z
N MET A 1 27.04 36.65 0.95
CA MET A 1 26.70 35.21 0.99
C MET A 1 25.43 35.03 1.82
N THR A 2 24.27 35.02 1.18
CA THR A 2 22.96 34.95 1.86
C THR A 2 22.65 33.50 2.17
N LYS A 3 22.67 33.12 3.46
CA LYS A 3 22.29 31.77 3.90
C LYS A 3 20.79 31.60 3.71
N ILE A 4 20.39 30.85 2.69
CA ILE A 4 19.00 30.42 2.51
C ILE A 4 18.71 29.43 3.64
N ASN A 5 18.01 29.89 4.68
CA ASN A 5 17.49 29.02 5.72
C ASN A 5 16.46 28.09 5.09
N SER A 6 16.88 26.86 4.76
CA SER A 6 16.00 25.77 4.38
C SER A 6 15.10 25.48 5.58
N THR A 7 13.87 26.01 5.53
CA THR A 7 12.82 25.66 6.47
C THR A 7 12.68 24.14 6.45
N ARG A 8 13.19 23.46 7.48
CA ARG A 8 12.92 22.04 7.72
C ARG A 8 11.41 21.93 7.94
N HIS A 9 10.66 21.74 6.85
CA HIS A 9 9.31 21.25 6.94
C HIS A 9 9.43 19.93 7.71
N SER A 10 8.87 19.89 8.91
CA SER A 10 8.49 18.63 9.54
C SER A 10 7.72 17.88 8.46
N ARG A 11 8.32 16.85 7.87
CA ARG A 11 7.69 16.07 6.79
C ARG A 11 6.60 15.22 7.42
N THR A 12 5.50 15.86 7.79
CA THR A 12 4.28 15.17 8.14
C THR A 12 3.92 14.32 6.93
N LYS A 13 3.81 13.01 7.13
CA LYS A 13 3.50 12.08 6.04
C LYS A 13 2.17 12.45 5.42
N ASP A 14 2.05 12.28 4.11
CA ASP A 14 0.79 12.48 3.41
C ASP A 14 -0.28 11.55 4.03
N PRO A 15 -1.40 12.08 4.56
CA PRO A 15 -2.42 11.28 5.21
C PRO A 15 -3.07 10.26 4.25
N VAL A 16 -3.13 10.55 2.95
CA VAL A 16 -3.65 9.64 1.92
C VAL A 16 -2.65 8.49 1.72
N ALA A 17 -1.37 8.79 1.59
CA ALA A 17 -0.32 7.76 1.46
C ALA A 17 -0.30 6.83 2.68
N VAL A 18 -0.48 7.37 3.88
CA VAL A 18 -0.58 6.57 5.12
C VAL A 18 -1.79 5.64 5.10
N LYS A 19 -2.97 6.12 4.68
CA LYS A 19 -4.18 5.29 4.57
C LYS A 19 -4.00 4.16 3.55
N ILE A 20 -3.42 4.47 2.39
CA ILE A 20 -3.12 3.47 1.36
C ILE A 20 -2.11 2.44 1.87
N GLY A 21 -1.03 2.89 2.53
CA GLY A 21 -0.02 2.01 3.12
C GLY A 21 -0.60 1.02 4.13
N LYS A 22 -1.52 1.48 4.98
CA LYS A 22 -2.25 0.62 5.91
C LYS A 22 -3.07 -0.45 5.19
N ARG A 23 -3.75 -0.10 4.09
CA ARG A 23 -4.52 -1.06 3.27
C ARG A 23 -3.63 -2.06 2.52
N ILE A 24 -2.47 -1.64 2.03
CA ILE A 24 -1.47 -2.56 1.45
C ILE A 24 -1.01 -3.57 2.51
N ALA A 25 -0.67 -3.11 3.71
CA ALA A 25 -0.27 -3.98 4.80
C ALA A 25 -1.41 -4.94 5.23
N GLN A 26 -2.65 -4.47 5.21
CA GLN A 26 -3.83 -5.30 5.47
C GLN A 26 -4.02 -6.36 4.37
N ALA A 27 -3.99 -5.99 3.09
CA ALA A 27 -4.08 -6.91 1.96
C ALA A 27 -3.02 -8.02 2.05
N ARG A 28 -1.78 -7.64 2.36
CA ARG A 28 -0.67 -8.57 2.58
C ARG A 28 -0.98 -9.59 3.69
N LYS A 29 -1.46 -9.12 4.84
CA LYS A 29 -1.83 -9.99 5.98
C LYS A 29 -2.99 -10.92 5.63
N MET A 30 -4.01 -10.40 4.95
CA MET A 30 -5.17 -11.18 4.51
C MET A 30 -4.80 -12.27 3.49
N ALA A 31 -3.77 -12.04 2.69
CA ALA A 31 -3.20 -13.03 1.77
C ALA A 31 -2.26 -14.05 2.45
N GLY A 32 -2.10 -13.99 3.77
CA GLY A 32 -1.30 -14.95 4.56
C GLY A 32 0.18 -14.60 4.70
N PHE A 33 0.65 -13.49 4.13
CA PHE A 33 2.06 -13.07 4.26
C PHE A 33 2.31 -12.41 5.61
N LYS A 34 2.94 -13.15 6.53
CA LYS A 34 3.26 -12.67 7.89
C LYS A 34 4.26 -11.51 7.88
N THR A 35 5.22 -11.50 6.95
CA THR A 35 6.27 -10.47 6.88
C THR A 35 6.29 -9.77 5.52
N ALA A 36 6.72 -8.51 5.51
CA ALA A 36 6.93 -7.74 4.27
C ALA A 36 8.01 -8.38 3.37
N LYS A 37 9.02 -9.01 3.99
CA LYS A 37 10.08 -9.75 3.27
C LYS A 37 9.51 -10.93 2.49
N ALA A 38 8.60 -11.72 3.09
CA ALA A 38 7.95 -12.84 2.41
C ALA A 38 7.09 -12.36 1.24
N PHE A 39 6.33 -11.27 1.43
CA PHE A 39 5.52 -10.70 0.35
C PHE A 39 6.38 -10.15 -0.80
N ARG A 40 7.51 -9.53 -0.47
CA ARG A 40 8.46 -9.01 -1.45
C ARG A 40 9.00 -10.08 -2.40
N GLN A 41 9.14 -11.33 -1.95
CA GLN A 41 9.59 -12.43 -2.82
C GLN A 41 8.61 -12.74 -3.95
N GLN A 42 7.33 -12.35 -3.80
CA GLN A 42 6.29 -12.50 -4.83
C GLN A 42 6.19 -11.28 -5.75
N LEU A 43 6.82 -10.17 -5.39
CA LEU A 43 6.81 -8.95 -6.18
C LEU A 43 7.90 -9.00 -7.26
N PRO A 44 7.70 -8.31 -8.40
CA PRO A 44 8.76 -8.13 -9.39
C PRO A 44 9.94 -7.37 -8.79
N LYS A 45 11.07 -7.31 -9.51
CA LYS A 45 12.32 -6.66 -9.07
C LYS A 45 12.14 -5.15 -8.82
N TRP A 46 11.58 -4.82 -7.67
CA TRP A 46 11.50 -3.47 -7.13
C TRP A 46 12.73 -3.17 -6.28
N PRO A 47 13.09 -1.89 -6.07
CA PRO A 47 14.05 -1.50 -5.05
C PRO A 47 13.67 -2.05 -3.67
N GLU A 48 14.66 -2.37 -2.84
CA GLU A 48 14.47 -3.03 -1.55
C GLU A 48 13.43 -2.33 -0.66
N ASN A 49 13.55 -1.01 -0.62
CA ASN A 49 12.78 -0.17 0.28
C ASN A 49 11.40 0.22 -0.26
N ARG A 50 11.08 -0.10 -1.53
CA ARG A 50 9.88 0.43 -2.19
C ARG A 50 8.58 -0.04 -1.51
N LEU A 51 8.46 -1.33 -1.23
CA LEU A 51 7.30 -1.88 -0.52
C LEU A 51 7.19 -1.28 0.89
N SER A 52 8.30 -1.21 1.62
CA SER A 52 8.33 -0.65 2.98
C SER A 52 7.93 0.82 3.00
N TRP A 53 8.34 1.60 1.99
CA TRP A 53 7.94 3.00 1.86
C TRP A 53 6.45 3.17 1.60
N TYR A 54 5.86 2.29 0.79
CA TYR A 54 4.41 2.28 0.57
C TYR A 54 3.66 1.92 1.85
N GLU A 55 4.00 0.81 2.52
CA GLU A 55 3.34 0.40 3.78
C GLU A 55 3.47 1.46 4.89
N ALA A 56 4.61 2.13 4.97
CA ALA A 56 4.86 3.18 5.94
C ALA A 56 4.26 4.55 5.56
N GLY A 57 3.70 4.70 4.35
CA GLY A 57 3.13 5.95 3.84
C GLY A 57 4.16 7.04 3.56
N TYR A 58 5.42 6.67 3.28
CA TYR A 58 6.47 7.63 2.87
C TYR A 58 6.33 8.06 1.41
N SER A 59 5.66 7.27 0.58
CA SER A 59 5.46 7.57 -0.83
C SER A 59 4.10 7.08 -1.32
N MET A 60 3.57 7.77 -2.32
CA MET A 60 2.37 7.33 -3.03
C MET A 60 2.71 6.16 -3.97
N PRO A 61 1.94 5.06 -3.94
CA PRO A 61 2.15 3.95 -4.85
C PRO A 61 1.70 4.28 -6.26
N HIS A 62 2.50 3.84 -7.24
CA HIS A 62 2.13 3.94 -8.65
C HIS A 62 0.95 3.01 -8.96
N PRO A 63 -0.02 3.40 -9.81
CA PRO A 63 -1.18 2.56 -10.16
C PRO A 63 -0.81 1.15 -10.62
N GLY A 64 0.20 1.01 -11.50
CA GLY A 64 0.68 -0.31 -11.93
C GLY A 64 1.27 -1.17 -10.78
N HIS A 65 1.85 -0.56 -9.74
CA HIS A 65 2.28 -1.31 -8.56
C HIS A 65 1.10 -1.77 -7.71
N LEU A 66 0.05 -0.96 -7.61
CA LEU A 66 -1.19 -1.33 -6.91
C LEU A 66 -1.88 -2.51 -7.58
N GLU A 67 -1.95 -2.53 -8.91
CA GLU A 67 -2.52 -3.67 -9.65
C GLU A 67 -1.77 -4.97 -9.40
N ILE A 68 -0.44 -4.92 -9.33
CA ILE A 68 0.39 -6.08 -9.01
C ILE A 68 0.10 -6.57 -7.59
N ILE A 69 0.08 -5.66 -6.61
CA ILE A 69 -0.24 -5.98 -5.21
C ILE A 69 -1.64 -6.60 -5.11
N ALA A 70 -2.62 -5.98 -5.76
CA ALA A 70 -4.01 -6.43 -5.79
C ALA A 70 -4.12 -7.86 -6.34
N ARG A 71 -3.45 -8.13 -7.46
CA ARG A 71 -3.43 -9.45 -8.11
C ARG A 71 -2.82 -10.52 -7.20
N ILE A 72 -1.66 -10.26 -6.61
CA ILE A 72 -0.97 -11.24 -5.75
C ILE A 72 -1.77 -11.49 -4.46
N THR A 73 -2.39 -10.46 -3.90
CA THR A 73 -3.13 -10.56 -2.63
C THR A 73 -4.60 -10.99 -2.82
N GLY A 74 -5.09 -11.08 -4.05
CA GLY A 74 -6.51 -11.35 -4.34
C GLY A 74 -7.45 -10.24 -3.86
N THR A 75 -6.96 -9.01 -3.75
CA THR A 75 -7.74 -7.84 -3.30
C THR A 75 -8.06 -6.90 -4.46
N SER A 76 -9.01 -6.00 -4.24
CA SER A 76 -9.38 -4.97 -5.22
C SER A 76 -8.37 -3.80 -5.18
N ALA A 77 -7.81 -3.43 -6.34
CA ALA A 77 -6.95 -2.26 -6.45
C ALA A 77 -7.68 -0.97 -6.05
N CYS A 78 -8.97 -0.86 -6.38
CA CYS A 78 -9.82 0.26 -6.00
C CYS A 78 -9.99 0.34 -4.48
N TRP A 79 -10.17 -0.80 -3.81
CA TRP A 79 -10.20 -0.85 -2.35
C TRP A 79 -8.85 -0.44 -1.73
N ILE A 80 -7.72 -0.91 -2.26
CA ILE A 80 -6.40 -0.50 -1.74
C ILE A 80 -6.21 1.02 -1.90
N MET A 81 -6.55 1.57 -3.06
CA MET A 81 -6.29 2.98 -3.40
C MET A 81 -7.26 3.95 -2.72
N PHE A 82 -8.54 3.63 -2.68
CA PHE A 82 -9.60 4.53 -2.22
C PHE A 82 -10.32 4.03 -0.97
N GLY A 83 -10.35 2.72 -0.74
CA GLY A 83 -11.10 2.10 0.36
C GLY A 83 -12.57 1.91 0.02
N LEU A 84 -12.90 1.95 -1.27
CA LEU A 84 -14.25 1.83 -1.78
C LEU A 84 -14.42 0.44 -2.41
N GLY A 85 -15.61 -0.11 -2.25
CA GLY A 85 -15.98 -1.41 -2.80
C GLY A 85 -15.48 -2.61 -1.97
N PRO A 86 -15.64 -3.83 -2.51
CA PRO A 86 -15.29 -5.06 -1.83
C PRO A 86 -13.77 -5.19 -1.64
N ILE A 87 -13.35 -5.75 -0.51
CA ILE A 87 -11.92 -5.95 -0.20
C ILE A 87 -11.32 -6.95 -1.18
N ARG A 88 -11.99 -8.09 -1.37
CA ARG A 88 -11.60 -9.12 -2.35
C ARG A 88 -12.24 -8.85 -3.71
N SER A 89 -11.47 -9.10 -4.77
CA SER A 89 -11.92 -8.92 -6.16
C SER A 89 -13.09 -9.83 -6.55
N GLY A 90 -13.31 -10.94 -5.83
CA GLY A 90 -14.42 -11.87 -6.06
C GLY A 90 -15.65 -11.65 -5.17
N GLU A 91 -15.81 -10.48 -4.55
CA GLU A 91 -17.02 -10.05 -3.80
C GLU A 91 -17.48 -10.92 -2.62
N ARG A 92 -16.76 -11.99 -2.27
CA ARG A 92 -17.11 -12.92 -1.17
C ARG A 92 -17.33 -12.24 0.18
N ASP A 93 -16.72 -11.08 0.40
CA ASP A 93 -16.86 -10.31 1.64
C ASP A 93 -18.25 -9.63 1.76
N LEU A 94 -18.92 -9.35 0.64
CA LEU A 94 -20.27 -8.78 0.64
C LEU A 94 -21.34 -9.80 1.06
N GLN A 95 -21.08 -11.09 0.84
CA GLN A 95 -22.00 -12.17 1.22
C GLN A 95 -21.94 -12.54 2.72
N ALA A 96 -20.92 -12.08 3.45
CA ALA A 96 -20.71 -12.38 4.86
C ALA A 96 -21.48 -11.45 5.82
N VAL A 97 -22.17 -10.42 5.29
CA VAL A 97 -23.06 -9.56 6.07
C VAL A 97 -24.49 -10.04 5.81
N ARG A 98 -25.04 -10.85 6.72
CA ARG A 98 -26.44 -11.29 6.75
C ARG A 98 -27.01 -11.07 8.13
#